data_AF-A0A923PXE3-F1
#
_entry.id   AF-A0A923PXE3-F1
#
_cell.length_a   1.000
_cell.length_b   1.000
_cell.length_c   1.000
_cell.angle_alpha   90.00
_cell.angle_beta   90.00
_cell.angle_gamma   90.00
#
_symmetry.space_group_name_H-M   'P 1'
#
loop_
_entity.id
_entity.type
_entity.pdbx_description
1 polymer ?
#
loop_
_entity_poly.entity_id
_entity_poly.type
_entity_poly.pdbx_seq_one_letter_code
_entity_poly.pdbx_strand_id
1 'polypeptide(L)'
;MRNKIAAATIAIVFIAGSAYWTSRPDSVEQVKTPDLFSKVPVVPQMKAADQVRARPRVLPPQVIDQKKPADIPVPFASELAEYRAIRNKVFMSETEKILRKSFLNNTQMLIALGGYLNTPSATTGESEDARNVATDLLLEAVQKENSEVAAKALQEVISDQTIENDEMDADVRKSLAGTKAEVLYYWSAMDAAKSEQMHSWLPGPVSEKIWQNVRQAQNQNLAESKEIRK
;
A
#
# COMPACT_ATOMS: atom_id res chain seq x y z
N MET A 1 -20.29 -47.66 -40.72
CA MET A 1 -18.92 -47.96 -40.24
C MET A 1 -18.77 -47.32 -38.88
N ARG A 2 -18.57 -48.12 -37.83
CA ARG A 2 -18.60 -47.71 -36.41
C ARG A 2 -17.17 -47.38 -35.95
N ASN A 3 -16.90 -46.12 -35.62
CA ASN A 3 -15.64 -45.71 -35.01
C ASN A 3 -15.72 -45.86 -33.49
N LYS A 4 -14.87 -46.73 -32.94
CA LYS A 4 -14.58 -46.88 -31.52
C LYS A 4 -13.15 -46.40 -31.28
N ILE A 5 -12.95 -45.37 -30.47
CA ILE A 5 -11.66 -44.97 -29.89
C ILE A 5 -11.99 -44.50 -28.46
N ALA A 6 -11.95 -45.40 -27.48
CA ALA A 6 -10.82 -45.66 -26.58
C ALA A 6 -10.60 -44.51 -25.58
N ALA A 7 -11.22 -44.65 -24.41
CA ALA A 7 -11.02 -43.82 -23.24
C ALA A 7 -9.67 -44.17 -22.59
N ALA A 8 -8.82 -43.17 -22.37
CA ALA A 8 -7.57 -43.31 -21.64
C ALA A 8 -7.80 -42.92 -20.18
N THR A 9 -7.77 -43.93 -19.31
CA THR A 9 -7.81 -43.80 -17.86
C THR A 9 -6.44 -43.34 -17.36
N ILE A 10 -6.33 -42.12 -16.84
CA ILE A 10 -5.12 -41.65 -16.14
C ILE A 10 -5.39 -41.79 -14.64
N ALA A 11 -4.72 -42.76 -14.02
CA ALA A 11 -4.64 -42.89 -12.56
C ALA A 11 -3.62 -41.87 -12.03
N ILE A 12 -4.09 -40.91 -11.22
CA ILE A 12 -3.22 -40.01 -10.47
C ILE A 12 -3.10 -40.55 -9.04
N VAL A 13 -1.87 -40.92 -8.70
CA VAL A 13 -1.45 -41.40 -7.39
C VAL A 13 -1.41 -40.22 -6.41
N PHE A 14 -2.20 -40.32 -5.34
CA PHE A 14 -2.08 -39.46 -4.17
C PHE A 14 -0.84 -39.86 -3.36
N ILE A 15 0.11 -38.95 -3.19
CA ILE A 15 1.14 -39.07 -2.15
C ILE A 15 0.79 -38.07 -1.05
N ALA A 16 0.19 -38.60 0.00
CA ALA A 16 0.08 -37.94 1.29
C ALA A 16 1.46 -37.94 1.97
N GLY A 17 1.99 -36.75 2.21
CA GLY A 17 3.24 -36.54 2.95
C GLY A 17 3.03 -35.51 4.05
N SER A 18 2.45 -35.96 5.17
CA SER A 18 2.43 -35.21 6.42
C SER A 18 3.82 -35.23 7.04
N ALA A 19 4.41 -34.06 7.27
CA ALA A 19 5.56 -33.92 8.16
C ALA A 19 5.36 -32.68 9.04
N TYR A 20 4.99 -32.94 10.29
CA TYR A 20 5.09 -32.03 11.41
C TYR A 20 6.55 -31.62 11.62
N TRP A 21 6.83 -30.33 11.78
CA TRP A 21 8.01 -29.86 12.50
C TRP A 21 7.63 -28.69 13.40
N THR A 22 7.55 -28.98 14.69
CA THR A 22 7.58 -28.02 15.79
C THR A 22 8.98 -28.06 16.39
N SER A 23 9.60 -26.89 16.59
CA SER A 23 10.36 -26.49 17.80
C SER A 23 11.27 -25.28 17.54
N ARG A 24 10.79 -24.10 17.98
CA ARG A 24 11.38 -23.19 19.00
C ARG A 24 12.81 -22.60 18.81
N PRO A 25 13.13 -21.49 19.54
CA PRO A 25 13.70 -20.28 18.96
C PRO A 25 15.16 -20.05 19.37
N ASP A 26 15.95 -19.49 18.47
CA ASP A 26 17.27 -18.96 18.80
C ASP A 26 17.26 -17.42 18.82
N SER A 27 17.48 -16.92 20.03
CA SER A 27 18.34 -15.78 20.39
C SER A 27 18.39 -14.59 19.42
N VAL A 28 17.58 -13.56 19.72
CA VAL A 28 17.85 -12.20 19.24
C VAL A 28 18.99 -11.62 20.08
N GLU A 29 20.19 -11.64 19.51
CA GLU A 29 21.33 -10.89 19.99
C GLU A 29 21.03 -9.39 19.83
N GLN A 30 20.86 -8.68 20.94
CA GLN A 30 20.69 -7.22 20.96
C GLN A 30 21.98 -6.55 20.51
N VAL A 31 22.06 -6.20 19.22
CA VAL A 31 23.07 -5.26 18.72
C VAL A 31 22.74 -3.89 19.30
N LYS A 32 23.53 -3.48 20.31
CA LYS A 32 23.60 -2.09 20.77
C LYS A 32 24.14 -1.23 19.63
N THR A 33 23.29 -0.43 19.00
CA THR A 33 23.72 0.69 18.16
C THR A 33 24.42 1.73 19.04
N PRO A 34 25.64 2.17 18.71
CA PRO A 34 26.28 3.28 19.41
C PRO A 34 25.57 4.60 19.08
N ASP A 35 25.18 5.28 20.16
CA ASP A 35 24.53 6.58 20.19
C ASP A 35 25.49 7.67 19.68
N LEU A 36 25.37 8.03 18.40
CA LEU A 36 26.29 8.91 17.67
C LEU A 36 25.91 10.40 17.70
N PHE A 37 24.93 10.81 18.51
CA PHE A 37 24.45 12.21 18.54
C PHE A 37 24.48 12.91 19.91
N SER A 38 25.11 12.33 20.93
CA SER A 38 25.15 12.93 22.29
C SER A 38 26.46 13.69 22.59
N LYS A 39 26.85 14.65 21.74
CA LYS A 39 27.83 15.69 22.10
C LYS A 39 27.52 17.02 21.41
N VAL A 40 26.51 17.73 21.90
CA VAL A 40 26.38 19.18 21.66
C VAL A 40 27.19 19.90 22.75
N PRO A 41 28.12 20.81 22.41
CA PRO A 41 28.84 21.59 23.41
C PRO A 41 27.88 22.56 24.12
N VAL A 42 27.88 22.49 25.46
CA VAL A 42 27.19 23.42 26.34
C VAL A 42 27.84 24.80 26.21
N VAL A 43 27.11 25.73 25.62
CA VAL A 43 27.50 27.15 25.58
C VAL A 43 27.26 27.76 26.97
N PRO A 44 28.22 28.51 27.56
CA PRO A 44 28.02 29.17 28.85
C PRO A 44 26.93 30.24 28.77
N GLN A 45 25.91 30.16 29.63
CA GLN A 45 24.95 31.23 29.81
C GLN A 45 25.61 32.43 30.51
N MET A 46 25.90 33.48 29.74
CA MET A 46 26.16 34.81 30.28
C MET A 46 24.85 35.43 30.78
N LYS A 47 24.81 35.76 32.07
CA LYS A 47 23.78 36.60 32.68
C LYS A 47 23.82 37.98 32.04
N ALA A 48 22.75 38.38 31.36
CA ALA A 48 22.53 39.75 30.92
C ALA A 48 21.34 40.35 31.68
N ALA A 49 21.54 41.59 32.09
CA ALA A 49 20.75 42.38 33.01
C ALA A 49 19.31 42.67 32.56
N ASP A 50 18.48 42.96 33.56
CA ASP A 50 17.11 43.47 33.48
C ASP A 50 16.90 44.53 32.39
N GLN A 51 16.05 44.19 31.42
CA GLN A 51 15.26 45.18 30.68
C GLN A 51 13.79 44.79 30.75
N VAL A 52 13.05 45.50 31.59
CA VAL A 52 11.58 45.47 31.68
C VAL A 52 11.02 46.11 30.41
N ARG A 53 10.85 45.32 29.35
CA ARG A 53 9.98 45.64 28.22
C ARG A 53 8.66 44.91 28.40
N ALA A 54 7.57 45.68 28.40
CA ALA A 54 6.20 45.18 28.44
C ALA A 54 6.01 44.07 27.41
N ARG A 55 5.77 42.84 27.89
CA ARG A 55 5.47 41.70 27.02
C ARG A 55 4.07 41.89 26.43
N PRO A 56 3.89 41.81 25.10
CA PRO A 56 2.56 41.68 24.53
C PRO A 56 1.90 40.43 25.12
N ARG A 57 0.61 40.55 25.45
CA ARG A 57 -0.22 39.48 26.00
C ARG A 57 -0.23 38.31 25.00
N VAL A 58 0.59 37.30 25.24
CA VAL A 58 0.57 36.04 24.49
C VAL A 58 -0.77 35.39 24.79
N LEU A 59 -1.69 35.46 23.84
CA LEU A 59 -2.91 34.65 23.90
C LEU A 59 -2.47 33.18 23.98
N PRO A 60 -3.06 32.37 24.88
CA PRO A 60 -2.74 30.96 24.92
C PRO A 60 -2.96 30.36 23.54
N PRO A 61 -2.06 29.49 23.05
CA PRO A 61 -2.26 28.82 21.78
C PRO A 61 -3.63 28.15 21.83
N GLN A 62 -4.50 28.52 20.89
CA GLN A 62 -5.73 27.77 20.67
C GLN A 62 -5.27 26.37 20.31
N VAL A 63 -5.48 25.42 21.22
CA VAL A 63 -5.37 24.00 20.94
C VAL A 63 -6.46 23.74 19.91
N ILE A 64 -6.08 23.77 18.64
CA ILE A 64 -6.92 23.30 17.55
C ILE A 64 -7.10 21.83 17.86
N ASP A 65 -8.29 21.50 18.37
CA ASP A 65 -8.72 20.14 18.67
C ASP A 65 -8.56 19.36 17.37
N GLN A 66 -7.49 18.58 17.26
CA GLN A 66 -7.21 17.73 16.11
C GLN A 66 -8.32 16.68 16.08
N LYS A 67 -9.40 17.03 15.37
CA LYS A 67 -10.57 16.20 15.21
C LYS A 67 -10.11 14.87 14.65
N LYS A 68 -10.13 13.83 15.49
CA LYS A 68 -9.77 12.45 15.13
C LYS A 68 -10.38 12.14 13.75
N PRO A 69 -9.60 11.63 12.78
CA PRO A 69 -10.11 11.30 11.47
C PRO A 69 -11.35 10.42 11.62
N ALA A 70 -12.44 10.81 10.96
CA ALA A 70 -13.69 10.09 11.02
C ALA A 70 -13.49 8.66 10.50
N ASP A 71 -14.19 7.70 11.10
CA ASP A 71 -14.22 6.34 10.60
C ASP A 71 -15.09 6.33 9.33
N ILE A 72 -14.44 6.20 8.17
CA ILE A 72 -15.10 6.32 6.88
C ILE A 72 -15.49 4.91 6.43
N PRO A 73 -16.77 4.66 6.14
CA PRO A 73 -17.23 3.33 5.77
C PRO A 73 -16.54 2.87 4.50
N VAL A 74 -16.07 1.63 4.51
CA VAL A 74 -15.48 0.98 3.33
C VAL A 74 -16.57 0.80 2.27
N PRO A 75 -16.43 1.39 1.07
CA PRO A 75 -17.42 1.19 0.01
C PRO A 75 -17.35 -0.25 -0.49
N PHE A 76 -18.51 -0.84 -0.80
CA PHE A 76 -18.60 -2.22 -1.32
C PHE A 76 -17.90 -3.26 -0.41
N ALA A 77 -18.02 -3.09 0.92
CA ALA A 77 -17.32 -3.94 1.90
C ALA A 77 -17.63 -5.45 1.72
N SER A 78 -18.89 -5.79 1.42
CA SER A 78 -19.32 -7.17 1.12
C SER A 78 -18.60 -7.72 -0.10
N GLU A 79 -18.57 -6.96 -1.19
CA GLU A 79 -17.99 -7.35 -2.47
C GLU A 79 -16.47 -7.46 -2.37
N LEU A 80 -15.81 -6.57 -1.61
CA LEU A 80 -14.38 -6.68 -1.32
C LEU A 80 -14.06 -7.94 -0.51
N ALA A 81 -14.89 -8.29 0.47
CA ALA A 81 -14.70 -9.52 1.25
C ALA A 81 -14.85 -10.77 0.35
N GLU A 82 -15.86 -10.79 -0.52
CA GLU A 82 -16.06 -11.86 -1.50
C GLU A 82 -14.90 -11.96 -2.50
N TYR A 83 -14.46 -10.82 -3.05
CA TYR A 83 -13.31 -10.76 -3.94
C TYR A 83 -12.04 -11.29 -3.25
N ARG A 84 -11.77 -10.87 -2.01
CA ARG A 84 -10.64 -11.36 -1.21
C ARG A 84 -10.68 -12.87 -1.03
N ALA A 85 -11.87 -13.43 -0.78
CA ALA A 85 -12.04 -14.87 -0.58
C ALA A 85 -11.71 -15.67 -1.85
N ILE A 86 -11.97 -15.13 -3.04
CA ILE A 86 -11.77 -15.86 -4.31
C ILE A 86 -10.44 -15.55 -5.00
N ARG A 87 -9.86 -14.35 -4.84
CA ARG A 87 -8.69 -13.91 -5.65
C ARG A 87 -7.44 -14.78 -5.51
N ASN A 88 -7.21 -15.36 -4.33
CA ASN A 88 -6.04 -16.18 -4.02
C ASN A 88 -6.26 -17.68 -4.29
N LYS A 89 -7.45 -18.09 -4.75
CA LYS A 89 -7.75 -19.51 -5.01
C LYS A 89 -7.03 -19.99 -6.26
N VAL A 90 -6.30 -21.08 -6.13
CA VAL A 90 -5.63 -21.75 -7.27
C VAL A 90 -6.66 -22.43 -8.19
N PHE A 91 -7.68 -23.06 -7.60
CA PHE A 91 -8.75 -23.73 -8.32
C PHE A 91 -10.08 -23.01 -8.07
N MET A 92 -10.52 -22.23 -9.06
CA MET A 92 -11.81 -21.54 -9.02
C MET A 92 -12.88 -22.35 -9.74
N SER A 93 -14.05 -22.42 -9.14
CA SER A 93 -15.25 -22.90 -9.83
C SER A 93 -15.65 -21.93 -10.95
N GLU A 94 -16.52 -22.37 -11.86
CA GLU A 94 -16.98 -21.50 -12.94
C GLU A 94 -17.80 -20.32 -12.41
N THR A 95 -18.57 -20.53 -11.34
CA THR A 95 -19.32 -19.46 -10.68
C THR A 95 -18.39 -18.43 -10.04
N GLU A 96 -17.29 -18.85 -9.43
CA GLU A 96 -16.29 -17.95 -8.83
C GLU A 96 -15.55 -17.14 -9.90
N LYS A 97 -15.25 -17.72 -11.07
CA LYS A 97 -14.66 -16.98 -12.19
C LYS A 97 -15.59 -15.88 -12.70
N ILE A 98 -16.88 -16.21 -12.86
CA ILE A 98 -17.90 -15.24 -13.28
C ILE A 98 -18.02 -14.12 -12.24
N LEU A 99 -18.05 -14.48 -10.95
CA LEU A 99 -18.13 -13.51 -9.85
C LEU A 99 -16.89 -12.59 -9.84
N ARG A 100 -15.66 -13.15 -9.90
CA ARG A 100 -14.43 -12.35 -10.01
C ARG A 100 -14.48 -11.39 -11.20
N LYS A 101 -14.91 -11.89 -12.37
CA LYS A 101 -15.06 -11.05 -13.57
C LYS A 101 -16.07 -9.93 -13.35
N SER A 102 -17.17 -10.17 -12.63
CA SER A 102 -18.17 -9.12 -12.34
C SER A 102 -17.61 -7.99 -11.48
N PHE A 103 -16.74 -8.28 -10.50
CA PHE A 103 -16.08 -7.24 -9.70
C PHE A 103 -15.13 -6.40 -10.54
N LEU A 104 -14.29 -7.06 -11.35
CA LEU A 104 -13.36 -6.39 -12.26
C LEU A 104 -14.07 -5.55 -13.33
N ASN A 105 -15.30 -5.94 -13.69
CA ASN A 105 -16.10 -5.24 -14.70
C ASN A 105 -17.07 -4.20 -14.10
N ASN A 106 -17.12 -4.05 -12.78
CA ASN A 106 -18.00 -3.08 -12.12
C ASN A 106 -17.37 -1.67 -12.09
N THR A 107 -17.69 -0.85 -13.09
CA THR A 107 -17.15 0.51 -13.25
C THR A 107 -17.40 1.38 -12.00
N GLN A 108 -18.59 1.30 -11.39
CA GLN A 108 -18.93 2.11 -10.22
C GLN A 108 -18.07 1.73 -9.01
N MET A 109 -17.83 0.43 -8.83
CA MET A 109 -16.96 -0.07 -7.78
C MET A 109 -15.52 0.43 -7.98
N LEU A 110 -14.95 0.29 -9.18
CA LEU A 110 -13.59 0.75 -9.47
C LEU A 110 -13.38 2.25 -9.16
N ILE A 111 -14.34 3.10 -9.56
CA ILE A 111 -14.28 4.54 -9.29
C ILE A 111 -14.36 4.81 -7.78
N ALA A 112 -15.29 4.17 -7.08
CA ALA A 112 -15.47 4.37 -5.64
C ALA A 112 -14.25 3.90 -4.84
N LEU A 113 -13.60 2.81 -5.26
CA LEU A 113 -12.37 2.32 -4.63
C LEU A 113 -11.21 3.30 -4.82
N GLY A 114 -11.06 3.90 -6.01
CA GLY A 114 -10.07 4.96 -6.22
C GLY A 114 -10.25 6.14 -5.26
N GLY A 115 -11.49 6.61 -5.10
CA GLY A 115 -11.81 7.67 -4.14
C GLY A 115 -11.53 7.25 -2.68
N TYR A 116 -11.88 6.02 -2.32
CA TYR A 116 -11.62 5.47 -0.98
C TYR A 116 -10.14 5.44 -0.63
N LEU A 117 -9.27 5.03 -1.57
CA LEU A 117 -7.82 4.99 -1.36
C LEU A 117 -7.22 6.37 -1.04
N ASN A 118 -7.79 7.44 -1.59
CA ASN A 118 -7.38 8.83 -1.35
C ASN A 118 -7.97 9.45 -0.08
N THR A 119 -8.90 8.77 0.57
CA THR A 119 -9.62 9.36 1.69
C THR A 119 -8.79 9.26 2.98
N PRO A 120 -8.60 10.32 3.76
CA PRO A 120 -7.98 10.24 5.09
C PRO A 120 -8.73 9.27 6.00
N SER A 121 -8.06 8.22 6.49
CA SER A 121 -8.65 7.28 7.46
C SER A 121 -7.68 7.07 8.62
N ALA A 122 -8.22 6.78 9.81
CA ALA A 122 -7.41 6.28 10.91
C ALA A 122 -6.80 4.93 10.51
N THR A 123 -5.53 4.72 10.81
CA THR A 123 -4.81 3.47 10.55
C THR A 123 -5.29 2.38 11.50
N THR A 124 -6.42 1.75 11.17
CA THR A 124 -6.91 0.53 11.81
C THR A 124 -6.56 -0.67 10.94
N GLY A 125 -6.27 -1.83 11.55
CA GLY A 125 -5.90 -3.03 10.78
C GLY A 125 -6.98 -3.47 9.77
N GLU A 126 -8.26 -3.24 10.07
CA GLU A 126 -9.37 -3.50 9.14
C GLU A 126 -9.38 -2.53 7.95
N SER A 127 -9.13 -1.23 8.20
CA SER A 127 -9.07 -0.25 7.12
C SER A 127 -7.84 -0.46 6.23
N GLU A 128 -6.70 -0.86 6.79
CA GLU A 128 -5.51 -1.19 6.01
C GLU A 128 -5.75 -2.41 5.11
N ASP A 129 -6.33 -3.48 5.65
CA ASP A 129 -6.64 -4.67 4.88
C ASP A 129 -7.64 -4.38 3.75
N ALA A 130 -8.68 -3.59 4.01
CA ALA A 130 -9.64 -3.16 2.99
C ALA A 130 -8.96 -2.34 1.87
N ARG A 131 -8.01 -1.46 2.21
CA ARG A 131 -7.21 -0.70 1.23
C ARG A 131 -6.35 -1.62 0.38
N ASN A 132 -5.65 -2.58 0.98
CA ASN A 132 -4.82 -3.52 0.24
C ASN A 132 -5.68 -4.33 -0.75
N VAL A 133 -6.85 -4.80 -0.32
CA VAL A 133 -7.80 -5.52 -1.19
C VAL A 133 -8.32 -4.63 -2.32
N ALA A 134 -8.63 -3.37 -2.04
CA ALA A 134 -9.05 -2.39 -3.04
C ALA A 134 -7.93 -2.11 -4.07
N THR A 135 -6.70 -1.91 -3.61
CA THR A 135 -5.50 -1.76 -4.45
C THR A 135 -5.32 -2.99 -5.36
N ASP A 136 -5.38 -4.19 -4.80
CA ASP A 136 -5.25 -5.44 -5.57
C ASP A 136 -6.35 -5.60 -6.64
N LEU A 137 -7.59 -5.23 -6.32
CA LEU A 137 -8.71 -5.28 -7.28
C LEU A 137 -8.48 -4.30 -8.43
N LEU A 138 -8.09 -3.07 -8.13
CA LEU A 138 -7.80 -2.05 -9.14
C LEU A 138 -6.62 -2.46 -10.04
N LEU A 139 -5.53 -2.96 -9.45
CA LEU A 139 -4.36 -3.45 -10.19
C LEU A 139 -4.73 -4.62 -11.09
N GLU A 140 -5.54 -5.56 -10.61
CA GLU A 140 -6.02 -6.64 -11.47
C GLU A 140 -6.90 -6.11 -12.60
N ALA A 141 -7.81 -5.17 -12.32
CA ALA A 141 -8.70 -4.60 -13.32
C ALA A 141 -7.94 -3.85 -14.44
N VAL A 142 -6.78 -3.25 -14.14
CA VAL A 142 -5.88 -2.67 -15.16
C VAL A 142 -5.45 -3.69 -16.22
N GLN A 143 -5.32 -4.96 -15.87
CA GLN A 143 -4.92 -6.03 -16.81
C GLN A 143 -6.10 -6.66 -17.56
N LYS A 144 -7.32 -6.13 -17.40
CA LYS A 144 -8.57 -6.72 -17.88
C LYS A 144 -9.37 -5.74 -18.76
N GLU A 145 -10.63 -6.09 -19.03
CA GLU A 145 -11.51 -5.37 -19.96
C GLU A 145 -11.72 -3.91 -19.54
N ASN A 146 -11.85 -3.60 -18.25
CA ASN A 146 -12.01 -2.23 -17.72
C ASN A 146 -10.68 -1.53 -17.37
N SER A 147 -9.63 -1.81 -18.15
CA SER A 147 -8.28 -1.30 -17.89
C SER A 147 -8.21 0.23 -17.76
N GLU A 148 -8.95 0.97 -18.59
CA GLU A 148 -8.92 2.43 -18.59
C GLU A 148 -9.50 3.03 -17.30
N VAL A 149 -10.63 2.52 -16.83
CA VAL A 149 -11.28 3.01 -15.60
C VAL A 149 -10.40 2.75 -14.39
N ALA A 150 -9.86 1.54 -14.29
CA ALA A 150 -8.96 1.17 -13.19
C ALA A 150 -7.65 1.96 -13.22
N ALA A 151 -7.07 2.15 -14.42
CA ALA A 151 -5.86 2.95 -14.58
C ALA A 151 -6.10 4.42 -14.18
N LYS A 152 -7.25 4.99 -14.57
CA LYS A 152 -7.61 6.35 -14.15
C LYS A 152 -7.74 6.46 -12.64
N ALA A 153 -8.42 5.51 -11.99
CA ALA A 153 -8.57 5.48 -10.53
C ALA A 153 -7.21 5.41 -9.82
N LEU A 154 -6.29 4.55 -10.29
CA LEU A 154 -4.93 4.48 -9.73
C LEU A 154 -4.09 5.73 -10.03
N GLN A 155 -4.26 6.35 -11.20
CA GLN A 155 -3.60 7.60 -11.53
C GLN A 155 -4.06 8.74 -10.61
N GLU A 156 -5.35 8.80 -10.28
CA GLU A 156 -5.89 9.74 -9.30
C GLU A 156 -5.26 9.54 -7.91
N VAL A 157 -4.96 8.30 -7.51
CA VAL A 157 -4.22 8.01 -6.28
C VAL A 157 -2.78 8.52 -6.33
N ILE A 158 -2.09 8.32 -7.45
CA ILE A 158 -0.71 8.81 -7.62
C ILE A 158 -0.68 10.35 -7.63
N SER A 159 -1.66 10.98 -8.27
CA SER A 159 -1.72 12.43 -8.49
C SER A 159 -2.24 13.21 -7.27
N ASP A 160 -2.70 12.52 -6.23
CA ASP A 160 -3.26 13.15 -5.04
C ASP A 160 -2.22 14.03 -4.29
N GLN A 161 -2.55 15.31 -4.11
CA GLN A 161 -1.69 16.31 -3.47
C GLN A 161 -1.75 16.28 -1.95
N THR A 162 -2.67 15.52 -1.36
CA THR A 162 -3.00 15.59 0.07
C THR A 162 -1.78 15.31 0.95
N ILE A 163 -0.90 14.38 0.55
CA ILE A 163 0.33 14.05 1.29
C ILE A 163 1.44 15.10 1.20
N GLU A 164 1.31 16.10 0.34
CA GLU A 164 2.28 17.20 0.26
C GLU A 164 2.04 18.21 1.39
N ASN A 165 0.82 18.27 1.95
CA ASN A 165 0.45 19.15 3.05
C ASN A 165 1.16 18.72 4.37
N ASP A 166 2.01 19.59 4.92
CA ASP A 166 2.73 19.36 6.16
C ASP A 166 1.95 19.73 7.43
N GLU A 167 0.83 20.43 7.29
CA GLU A 167 -0.11 20.71 8.38
C GLU A 167 -1.03 19.52 8.68
N MET A 168 -1.06 18.51 7.81
CA MET A 168 -1.83 17.28 8.00
C MET A 168 -1.26 16.44 9.17
N ASP A 169 -2.16 15.76 9.87
CA ASP A 169 -1.78 14.76 10.86
C ASP A 169 -0.76 13.74 10.28
N ALA A 170 0.31 13.50 11.04
CA ALA A 170 1.45 12.72 10.56
C ALA A 170 1.08 11.26 10.28
N ASP A 171 0.18 10.66 11.08
CA ASP A 171 -0.23 9.27 10.90
C ASP A 171 -1.15 9.12 9.69
N VAL A 172 -2.07 10.06 9.49
CA VAL A 172 -2.90 10.13 8.27
C VAL A 172 -2.03 10.29 7.02
N ARG A 173 -1.08 11.24 7.06
CA ARG A 173 -0.17 11.50 5.95
C ARG A 173 0.68 10.27 5.62
N LYS A 174 1.16 9.55 6.65
CA LYS A 174 1.91 8.31 6.50
C LYS A 174 1.06 7.19 5.89
N SER A 175 -0.20 7.05 6.30
CA SER A 175 -1.13 6.06 5.75
C SER A 175 -1.35 6.27 4.24
N LEU A 176 -1.69 7.51 3.84
CA LEU A 176 -1.88 7.88 2.43
C LEU A 176 -0.59 7.71 1.62
N ALA A 177 0.56 8.09 2.17
CA ALA A 177 1.86 7.87 1.55
C ALA A 177 2.16 6.37 1.34
N GLY A 178 1.77 5.52 2.29
CA GLY A 178 1.86 4.07 2.19
C GLY A 178 1.02 3.51 1.04
N THR A 179 -0.26 3.91 0.97
CA THR A 179 -1.15 3.52 -0.15
C THR A 179 -0.58 3.98 -1.50
N LYS A 180 -0.08 5.22 -1.60
CA LYS A 180 0.55 5.73 -2.84
C LYS A 180 1.80 4.92 -3.20
N ALA A 181 2.66 4.61 -2.23
CA ALA A 181 3.86 3.81 -2.44
C ALA A 181 3.54 2.41 -2.96
N GLU A 182 2.50 1.78 -2.40
CA GLU A 182 2.03 0.45 -2.81
C GLU A 182 1.53 0.45 -4.26
N VAL A 183 0.68 1.42 -4.62
CA VAL A 183 0.20 1.59 -5.99
C VAL A 183 1.36 1.81 -6.96
N LEU A 184 2.29 2.72 -6.63
CA LEU A 184 3.48 2.97 -7.43
C LEU A 184 4.32 1.71 -7.60
N TYR A 185 4.54 0.95 -6.53
CA TYR A 185 5.36 -0.26 -6.54
C TYR A 185 4.77 -1.34 -7.43
N TYR A 186 3.50 -1.72 -7.22
CA TYR A 186 2.92 -2.82 -7.98
C TYR A 186 2.63 -2.44 -9.42
N TRP A 187 2.09 -1.23 -9.66
CA TRP A 187 1.72 -0.85 -11.02
C TRP A 187 2.95 -0.67 -11.92
N SER A 188 4.05 -0.09 -11.40
CA SER A 188 5.29 0.03 -12.18
C SER A 188 6.00 -1.31 -12.41
N ALA A 189 5.80 -2.29 -11.52
CA ALA A 189 6.28 -3.65 -11.73
C ALA A 189 5.49 -4.41 -12.81
N MET A 190 4.23 -4.05 -13.04
CA MET A 190 3.38 -4.66 -14.08
C MET A 190 3.65 -4.12 -15.48
N ASP A 191 3.97 -2.83 -15.62
CA ASP A 191 4.21 -2.18 -16.91
C ASP A 191 5.35 -1.16 -16.84
N ALA A 192 6.49 -1.52 -17.42
CA ALA A 192 7.68 -0.68 -17.46
C ALA A 192 7.47 0.63 -18.25
N ALA A 193 6.62 0.64 -19.27
CA ALA A 193 6.33 1.86 -20.03
C ALA A 193 5.51 2.85 -19.19
N LYS A 194 4.64 2.35 -18.31
CA LYS A 194 3.89 3.18 -17.37
C LYS A 194 4.77 3.75 -16.26
N SER A 195 5.80 3.04 -15.84
CA SER A 195 6.80 3.52 -14.88
C SER A 195 7.43 4.87 -15.30
N GLU A 196 7.71 5.05 -16.60
CA GLU A 196 8.23 6.31 -17.13
C GLU A 196 7.19 7.45 -17.05
N GLN A 197 5.92 7.14 -17.30
CA GLN A 197 4.81 8.11 -17.25
C GLN A 197 4.46 8.52 -15.81
N MET A 198 4.60 7.62 -14.84
CA MET A 198 4.24 7.87 -13.44
C MET A 198 4.93 9.09 -12.85
N HIS A 199 6.18 9.35 -13.24
CA HIS A 199 6.90 10.52 -12.74
C HIS A 199 6.18 11.84 -13.08
N SER A 200 5.52 11.92 -14.24
CA SER A 200 4.77 13.12 -14.67
C SER A 200 3.48 13.36 -13.89
N TRP A 201 3.02 12.37 -13.12
CA TRP A 201 1.80 12.47 -12.31
C TRP A 201 2.10 12.82 -10.86
N LEU A 202 3.37 12.82 -10.45
CA LEU A 202 3.72 13.10 -9.06
C LEU A 202 3.48 14.58 -8.77
N PRO A 203 2.67 14.91 -7.75
CA PRO A 203 2.26 16.29 -7.50
C PRO A 203 3.34 17.18 -6.90
N GLY A 204 4.39 16.60 -6.32
CA GLY A 204 5.35 17.34 -5.53
C GLY A 204 6.48 16.51 -4.93
N PRO A 205 7.35 17.14 -4.13
CA PRO A 205 8.60 16.56 -3.67
C PRO A 205 8.43 15.33 -2.76
N VAL A 206 7.35 15.23 -2.00
CA VAL A 206 7.12 14.07 -1.11
C VAL A 206 6.77 12.86 -1.96
N SER A 207 5.88 13.03 -2.93
CA SER A 207 5.52 12.00 -3.91
C SER A 207 6.72 11.58 -4.76
N GLU A 208 7.58 12.52 -5.18
CA GLU A 208 8.85 12.22 -5.86
C GLU A 208 9.79 11.36 -5.01
N LYS A 209 9.96 11.71 -3.73
CA LYS A 209 10.78 10.92 -2.81
C LYS A 209 10.22 9.51 -2.61
N ILE A 210 8.90 9.36 -2.48
CA ILE A 210 8.25 8.04 -2.41
C ILE A 210 8.57 7.24 -3.67
N TRP A 211 8.46 7.85 -4.85
CA TRP A 211 8.75 7.18 -6.11
C TRP A 211 10.22 6.72 -6.22
N GLN A 212 11.16 7.57 -5.81
CA GLN A 212 12.58 7.21 -5.79
C GLN A 212 12.84 5.99 -4.88
N ASN A 213 12.23 5.98 -3.68
CA ASN A 213 12.34 4.85 -2.75
C ASN A 213 11.76 3.56 -3.34
N VAL A 214 10.60 3.65 -3.99
CA VAL A 214 9.97 2.52 -4.69
C VAL A 214 10.89 1.94 -5.76
N ARG A 215 11.44 2.80 -6.64
CA ARG A 215 12.39 2.37 -7.68
C ARG A 215 13.65 1.75 -7.10
N GLN A 216 14.19 2.33 -6.02
CA GLN A 216 15.35 1.78 -5.34
C GLN A 216 15.06 0.37 -4.81
N ALA A 217 13.93 0.18 -4.14
CA ALA A 217 13.51 -1.13 -3.62
C ALA A 217 13.35 -2.17 -4.74
N GLN A 218 12.72 -1.80 -5.86
CA GLN A 218 12.61 -2.69 -7.02
C GLN A 218 13.98 -3.08 -7.59
N ASN A 219 14.90 -2.12 -7.73
CA ASN A 219 16.24 -2.38 -8.23
C ASN A 219 17.04 -3.30 -7.29
N GLN A 220 16.90 -3.12 -5.97
CA GLN A 220 17.51 -4.00 -4.96
C GLN A 220 16.95 -5.42 -5.08
N ASN A 221 15.62 -5.59 -5.13
CA ASN A 221 14.99 -6.90 -5.30
C ASN A 221 15.45 -7.61 -6.58
N LEU A 222 15.63 -6.88 -7.68
CA LEU A 222 16.16 -7.41 -8.94
C LEU A 222 17.64 -7.80 -8.85
N ALA A 223 18.44 -7.05 -8.08
CA ALA A 223 19.86 -7.36 -7.86
C ALA A 223 20.02 -8.63 -7.01
N GLU A 224 19.33 -8.70 -5.87
CA GLU A 224 19.34 -9.86 -4.97
C GLU A 224 18.87 -11.14 -5.68
N SER A 225 17.83 -11.02 -6.51
CA SER A 225 17.33 -12.14 -7.33
C SER A 225 18.37 -12.70 -8.32
N LYS A 226 19.34 -11.89 -8.76
CA LYS A 226 20.43 -12.32 -9.64
C LYS A 226 21.57 -12.98 -8.87
N GLU A 227 21.80 -12.57 -7.63
CA GLU A 227 22.84 -13.15 -6.77
C GLU A 227 22.46 -14.55 -6.30
N ILE A 228 21.20 -14.76 -5.90
CA ILE A 228 20.70 -16.07 -5.44
C ILE A 228 20.74 -17.15 -6.55
N ARG A 229 20.71 -16.75 -7.82
CA ARG A 229 20.71 -17.67 -8.98
C ARG A 229 22.10 -18.08 -9.46
N LYS A 230 23.17 -17.53 -8.87
CA LYS A 230 24.56 -17.90 -9.18
C LYS A 230 25.07 -18.93 -8.18
#